data_AF-A0A087UPH3-F1
#
_entry.id   AF-A0A087UPH3-F1
#
_cell.length_a   1.000
_cell.length_b   1.000
_cell.length_c   1.000
_cell.angle_alpha   90.00
_cell.angle_beta   90.00
_cell.angle_gamma   90.00
#
_symmetry.space_group_name_H-M   'P 1'
#
loop_
_entity.id
_entity.type
_entity.pdbx_description
1 polymer ?
#
loop_
_entity_poly.entity_id
_entity_poly.type
_entity_poly.pdbx_seq_one_letter_code
_entity_poly.pdbx_strand_id
1 'polypeptide(L)'
;MGVDLGNLSALRTFRVLRALKTVAIIPGLKTIVGAVIESVKNLKDVIILTLFSLSVFALLGLQIYMGVLSQKCVKNPDPSLNLTWNEYDSNWSRTKAHWLE
;
A
#
# COMPACT_ATOMS: atom_id res chain seq x y z
N MET A 1 -7.42 -24.24 27.69
CA MET A 1 -7.73 -23.85 26.30
C MET A 1 -6.68 -22.83 25.88
N GLY A 2 -5.58 -23.31 25.31
CA GLY A 2 -4.48 -22.46 24.85
C GLY A 2 -4.80 -21.95 23.45
N VAL A 3 -4.60 -20.66 23.23
CA VAL A 3 -4.78 -20.04 21.91
C VAL A 3 -3.62 -20.46 21.00
N ASP A 4 -3.90 -21.31 20.01
CA ASP A 4 -2.96 -21.62 18.92
C ASP A 4 -2.84 -20.42 17.98
N LEU A 5 -2.06 -19.41 18.39
CA LEU A 5 -1.62 -18.34 17.50
C LEU A 5 -0.66 -18.94 16.47
N GLY A 6 -1.17 -19.18 15.26
CA GLY A 6 -0.43 -19.68 14.10
C GLY A 6 0.88 -18.94 13.85
N ASN A 7 1.84 -19.64 13.21
CA ASN A 7 3.21 -19.26 12.89
C ASN A 7 3.55 -17.76 13.03
N LEU A 8 3.84 -17.32 14.25
CA LEU A 8 4.28 -15.97 14.58
C LEU A 8 5.74 -15.73 14.20
N SER A 9 6.11 -16.07 12.96
CA SER A 9 7.48 -15.93 12.44
C SER A 9 7.94 -14.46 12.50
N ALA A 10 7.01 -13.53 12.27
CA ALA A 10 7.24 -12.08 12.42
C ALA A 10 7.42 -11.62 13.88
N LEU A 11 6.95 -12.36 14.91
CA LEU A 11 7.23 -11.99 16.30
C LEU A 11 8.70 -12.25 16.69
N ARG A 12 9.43 -13.06 15.92
CA ARG A 12 10.87 -13.23 16.11
C ARG A 12 11.66 -11.99 15.69
N THR A 13 11.21 -11.24 14.68
CA THR A 13 11.88 -9.98 14.28
C THR A 13 11.68 -8.87 15.30
N PHE A 14 10.63 -8.88 16.14
CA PHE A 14 10.51 -7.95 17.28
C PHE A 14 11.68 -8.07 18.27
N ARG A 15 12.39 -9.21 18.31
CA ARG A 15 13.60 -9.33 19.14
C ARG A 15 14.73 -8.42 18.64
N VAL A 16 14.76 -8.03 17.37
CA VAL A 16 15.72 -7.06 16.82
C VAL A 16 15.52 -5.68 17.45
N LEU A 17 14.30 -5.32 17.87
CA LEU A 17 14.04 -4.09 18.61
C LEU A 17 14.77 -4.06 19.98
N ARG A 18 15.21 -5.20 20.51
CA ARG A 18 16.09 -5.27 21.69
C ARG A 18 17.45 -4.63 21.43
N ALA A 19 17.98 -4.71 20.20
CA ALA A 19 19.22 -4.02 19.83
C ALA A 19 19.03 -2.49 19.89
N LEU A 20 17.84 -2.00 19.55
CA LEU A 20 17.47 -0.59 19.74
C LEU A 20 17.42 -0.20 21.23
N LYS A 21 17.07 -1.13 22.12
CA LYS A 21 17.05 -0.91 23.58
C LYS A 21 18.45 -0.72 24.17
N THR A 22 19.46 -1.45 23.68
CA THR A 22 20.86 -1.28 24.12
C THR A 22 21.48 0.01 23.59
N VAL A 23 21.11 0.38 22.37
CA VAL A 23 21.44 1.65 21.72
C VAL A 23 20.90 2.81 22.56
N ALA A 24 19.62 2.80 22.96
CA ALA A 24 19.03 3.84 23.81
C ALA A 24 19.45 3.82 25.31
N ILE A 25 20.29 2.88 25.76
CA ILE A 25 20.79 2.79 27.15
C ILE A 25 22.06 3.61 27.37
N ILE A 26 22.84 3.84 26.30
CA ILE A 26 24.00 4.73 26.35
C ILE A 26 23.46 6.16 26.52
N PRO A 27 23.91 6.92 27.54
CA PRO A 27 23.30 8.20 27.92
C PRO A 27 23.21 9.21 26.76
N GLY A 28 24.19 9.22 25.84
CA GLY A 28 24.15 10.09 24.66
C GLY A 28 23.07 9.74 23.64
N LEU A 29 22.72 8.46 23.50
CA LEU A 29 21.80 7.97 22.46
C LEU A 29 20.34 8.00 22.93
N LYS A 30 20.10 7.85 24.24
CA LYS A 30 18.80 8.14 24.86
C LYS A 30 18.34 9.58 24.56
N THR A 31 19.25 10.54 24.65
CA THR A 31 18.98 11.96 24.41
C THR A 31 18.60 12.24 22.96
N ILE A 32 19.29 11.62 22.00
CA ILE A 32 18.99 11.77 20.57
C ILE A 32 17.58 11.25 20.26
N VAL A 33 17.25 10.04 20.74
CA VAL A 33 15.91 9.46 20.51
C VAL A 33 14.82 10.30 21.18
N GLY A 34 15.08 10.82 22.39
CA GLY A 34 14.20 11.77 23.07
C GLY A 34 13.97 13.04 22.27
N ALA A 35 15.04 13.66 21.75
CA ALA A 35 14.97 14.86 20.92
C ALA A 35 14.23 14.63 19.60
N VAL A 36 14.39 13.46 18.97
CA VAL A 36 13.65 13.09 17.76
C VAL A 36 12.15 12.96 18.06
N ILE A 37 11.77 12.26 19.12
CA ILE A 37 10.36 12.09 19.52
C ILE A 37 9.74 13.44 19.88
N GLU A 38 10.49 14.30 20.55
CA GLU A 38 10.06 15.65 20.91
C GLU A 38 9.86 16.54 19.68
N SER A 39 10.76 16.43 18.69
CA SER A 39 10.63 17.12 17.40
C SER A 39 9.37 16.67 16.64
N VAL A 40 9.05 15.37 16.65
CA VAL A 40 7.82 14.85 16.03
C VAL A 40 6.57 15.37 16.75
N LYS A 41 6.58 15.48 18.08
CA LYS A 41 5.47 16.07 18.85
C LYS A 41 5.19 17.52 18.47
N ASN A 42 6.24 18.30 18.22
CA ASN A 42 6.10 19.70 17.78
C ASN A 42 5.62 19.81 16.33
N LEU A 43 5.88 18.79 15.51
CA LEU A 43 5.38 18.68 14.12
C LEU A 43 3.97 18.10 14.01
N LYS A 44 3.30 17.76 15.13
CA LYS A 44 1.96 17.13 15.11
C LYS A 44 0.95 17.92 14.29
N ASP A 45 1.00 19.24 14.37
CA ASP A 45 0.02 20.13 13.73
C ASP A 45 0.22 20.12 12.20
N VAL A 46 1.47 20.18 11.77
CA VAL A 46 1.87 20.06 10.37
C VAL A 46 1.51 18.67 9.82
N ILE A 47 1.69 17.60 10.59
CA ILE A 47 1.31 16.24 10.19
C ILE A 47 -0.20 16.15 9.97
N ILE A 48 -1.00 16.68 10.89
CA ILE A 48 -2.47 16.67 10.77
C ILE A 48 -2.90 17.49 9.56
N LEU A 49 -2.36 18.70 9.37
CA LEU A 49 -2.62 19.54 8.20
C LEU A 49 -2.27 18.83 6.89
N THR A 50 -1.12 18.14 6.86
CA THR A 50 -0.65 17.39 5.69
C THR A 50 -1.57 16.20 5.40
N LEU A 51 -1.96 15.43 6.41
CA LEU A 51 -2.87 14.30 6.23
C LEU A 51 -4.26 14.76 5.77
N PHE A 52 -4.76 15.88 6.30
CA PHE A 52 -6.02 16.47 5.87
C PHE A 52 -5.96 16.89 4.40
N SER A 53 -4.92 17.63 4.03
CA SER A 53 -4.67 18.06 2.65
C SER A 53 -4.57 16.87 1.69
N LEU A 54 -3.75 15.87 2.03
CA LEU A 54 -3.61 14.65 1.24
C LEU A 54 -4.92 13.87 1.11
N SER A 55 -5.76 13.85 2.15
CA SER A 55 -7.05 13.18 2.10
C SER A 55 -8.01 13.86 1.13
N VAL A 56 -8.07 15.19 1.12
CA VAL A 56 -8.89 15.95 0.16
C VAL A 56 -8.42 15.69 -1.27
N PHE A 57 -7.12 15.78 -1.53
CA PHE A 57 -6.57 15.47 -2.85
C PHE A 57 -6.79 14.01 -3.26
N ALA A 58 -6.70 13.07 -2.32
CA ALA A 58 -6.97 11.66 -2.59
C ALA A 58 -8.43 11.41 -2.96
N LEU A 59 -9.39 12.05 -2.30
CA LEU A 59 -10.82 11.92 -2.62
C LEU A 59 -11.17 12.55 -3.98
N LEU A 60 -10.55 13.69 -4.31
CA LEU A 60 -10.68 14.30 -5.63
C LEU A 60 -10.03 13.42 -6.71
N GLY A 61 -8.81 12.96 -6.46
CA GLY A 61 -8.07 12.09 -7.38
C GLY A 61 -8.77 10.75 -7.60
N LEU A 62 -9.30 10.13 -6.56
CA LEU A 62 -10.08 8.90 -6.69
C LEU A 62 -11.29 9.09 -7.59
N GLN A 63 -12.00 10.21 -7.46
CA GLN A 63 -13.18 10.47 -8.29
C GLN A 63 -12.84 10.74 -9.76
N ILE A 64 -11.75 11.47 -10.02
CA ILE A 64 -11.33 11.82 -11.38
C ILE A 64 -10.70 10.61 -12.09
N TYR A 65 -9.95 9.79 -11.36
CA TYR A 65 -9.16 8.69 -11.92
C TYR A 65 -9.73 7.30 -11.63
N MET A 66 -10.99 7.19 -11.17
CA MET A 66 -11.62 5.89 -10.95
C MET A 66 -11.64 5.07 -12.25
N GLY A 67 -11.00 3.89 -12.22
CA GLY A 67 -10.96 2.95 -13.36
C GLY A 67 -10.10 3.37 -14.55
N VAL A 68 -9.74 4.64 -14.70
CA VAL A 68 -8.95 5.18 -15.84
C VAL A 68 -7.60 4.47 -15.97
N LEU A 69 -6.90 4.24 -14.86
CA LEU A 69 -5.58 3.61 -14.88
C LEU A 69 -5.62 2.10 -15.23
N SER A 70 -6.82 1.50 -15.28
CA SER A 70 -7.00 0.11 -15.70
C SER A 70 -7.32 -0.02 -17.19
N GLN A 71 -7.49 1.10 -17.91
CA GLN A 71 -7.68 1.08 -19.35
C GLN A 71 -6.49 0.42 -20.04
N LYS A 72 -6.80 -0.45 -20.98
CA LYS A 72 -5.79 -1.08 -21.81
C LYS A 72 -6.37 -1.28 -23.21
N CYS A 73 -5.50 -1.45 -24.18
CA CYS A 73 -5.88 -1.69 -25.57
C CYS A 73 -6.02 -3.20 -25.79
N VAL A 74 -7.21 -3.67 -26.14
CA VAL A 74 -7.49 -5.09 -26.42
C VAL A 74 -7.57 -5.27 -27.94
N LYS A 75 -6.91 -6.28 -28.49
CA LYS A 75 -6.96 -6.61 -29.91
C LYS A 75 -8.38 -7.01 -30.30
N ASN A 76 -8.84 -6.59 -31.48
CA ASN A 76 -10.12 -7.06 -32.00
C ASN A 76 -10.09 -8.57 -32.21
N PRO A 77 -11.14 -9.29 -31.78
CA PRO A 77 -11.27 -10.71 -32.07
C PRO A 77 -11.50 -10.91 -33.57
N ASP A 78 -11.14 -12.09 -34.06
CA ASP A 78 -11.35 -12.45 -35.45
C ASP A 78 -12.85 -12.44 -35.79
N PRO A 79 -13.29 -11.83 -36.91
CA PRO A 79 -14.71 -11.73 -37.25
C PRO A 79 -15.39 -13.08 -37.50
N SER A 80 -14.62 -14.16 -37.67
CA SER A 80 -15.15 -15.53 -37.78
C SER A 80 -15.53 -16.15 -36.42
N LEU A 81 -15.07 -15.59 -35.31
CA LEU A 81 -15.40 -16.01 -33.96
C LEU A 81 -16.74 -15.38 -33.53
N ASN A 82 -17.85 -16.14 -33.59
CA ASN A 82 -19.16 -15.73 -33.08
C ASN A 82 -19.20 -15.71 -31.53
N LEU A 83 -18.47 -14.77 -30.93
CA LEU A 83 -18.38 -14.63 -29.48
C LEU A 83 -19.59 -13.91 -28.89
N THR A 84 -20.11 -14.42 -27.78
CA THR A 84 -21.04 -13.69 -26.93
C THR A 84 -20.30 -12.62 -26.12
N TRP A 85 -20.98 -11.56 -25.68
CA TRP A 85 -20.39 -10.51 -24.82
C TRP A 85 -19.75 -11.08 -23.54
N ASN A 86 -20.34 -12.15 -22.99
CA ASN A 86 -19.82 -12.80 -21.79
C ASN A 86 -18.47 -13.50 -22.05
N GLU A 87 -18.34 -14.20 -23.18
CA GLU A 87 -17.06 -14.81 -23.58
C GLU A 87 -16.02 -13.76 -23.97
N TYR A 88 -16.44 -12.68 -24.62
CA TYR A 88 -15.55 -11.56 -24.94
C TYR A 88 -14.96 -10.95 -23.66
N ASP A 89 -15.76 -10.61 -22.64
CA ASP A 89 -15.24 -10.05 -21.38
C ASP A 89 -14.36 -11.05 -20.61
N SER A 90 -14.89 -12.26 -20.39
CA SER A 90 -14.28 -13.23 -19.46
C SER A 90 -13.08 -13.97 -20.03
N ASN A 91 -13.04 -14.21 -21.35
CA ASN A 91 -12.03 -15.03 -22.01
C ASN A 91 -11.07 -14.19 -22.87
N TRP A 92 -11.56 -13.12 -23.51
CA TRP A 92 -10.73 -12.29 -24.41
C TRP A 92 -10.18 -11.03 -23.72
N SER A 93 -11.05 -10.16 -23.23
CA SER A 93 -10.69 -8.85 -22.67
C SER A 93 -9.87 -8.94 -21.38
N ARG A 94 -10.05 -9.98 -20.55
CA ARG A 94 -9.25 -10.16 -19.32
C ARG A 94 -7.93 -10.90 -19.52
N THR A 95 -7.71 -11.55 -20.66
CA THR A 95 -6.57 -12.46 -20.87
C THR A 95 -5.37 -11.74 -21.48
N LYS A 96 -4.25 -11.67 -20.74
CA LYS A 96 -3.04 -10.87 -21.10
C LYS A 96 -2.50 -11.08 -22.52
N ALA A 97 -2.70 -12.24 -23.13
CA ALA A 97 -2.28 -12.53 -24.50
C ALA A 97 -2.99 -11.68 -25.58
N HIS A 98 -4.18 -11.17 -25.30
CA HIS A 98 -5.00 -10.41 -26.26
C HIS A 98 -4.88 -8.89 -26.14
N TRP A 99 -4.01 -8.39 -25.26
CA TRP A 99 -3.78 -6.96 -25.10
C TRP A 99 -2.69 -6.52 -26.09
N LEU A 100 -2.73 -5.26 -26.49
CA LEU A 100 -1.68 -4.64 -27.28
C LEU A 100 -0.56 -4.19 -26.31
N GLU A 101 0.66 -4.65 -26.59
CA GLU A 101 1.89 -4.25 -25.89
C GLU A 101 2.53 -3.05 -26.58
#